data_AF-A0A059PCR6-F1
#
_entry.id   AF-A0A059PCR6-F1
#
_cell.length_a   1.000
_cell.length_b   1.000
_cell.length_c   1.000
_cell.angle_alpha   90.00
_cell.angle_beta   90.00
_cell.angle_gamma   90.00
#
_symmetry.space_group_name_H-M   'P 1'
#
loop_
_entity.id
_entity.type
_entity.pdbx_description
1 polymer ?
#
loop_
_entity_poly.entity_id
_entity_poly.type
_entity_poly.pdbx_seq_one_letter_code
_entity_poly.pdbx_strand_id
1 'polypeptide(L)'
;MKILKVIHGYPPYYSAGSEVYSQTLAHELANNNEVQIFTRHENSFLPDFHYTTALDCSDSRILLNLINIPTTKYRYKFINEEVNIKFKRIIDNFQPDLIHFGHLNHLSITLPEVAFKENISTIFTLHDFWLMCPRGRFIQRNSEDLLRLCDGQKDQKCATQCYKGYFTGDEEFLNSDLNYWEQWVATRMKQTKKVVDYIDYFIAPSKFLMDKFTQDFNVPINKFLILIMVLI
;
A
#
# COMPACT_ATOMS: atom_id res chain seq x y z
N MET A 1 -20.45 -11.73 6.53
CA MET A 1 -19.81 -11.62 5.20
C MET A 1 -18.39 -12.17 5.29
N LYS A 2 -17.75 -12.45 4.15
CA LYS A 2 -16.33 -12.80 4.03
C LYS A 2 -15.52 -11.57 3.63
N ILE A 3 -14.60 -11.15 4.49
CA ILE A 3 -13.82 -9.93 4.29
C ILE A 3 -12.34 -10.28 4.20
N LEU A 4 -11.70 -9.91 3.09
CA LEU A 4 -10.25 -10.04 2.91
C LEU A 4 -9.59 -8.69 3.13
N LYS A 5 -8.88 -8.53 4.25
CA LYS A 5 -8.09 -7.33 4.57
C LYS A 5 -6.70 -7.47 3.95
N VAL A 6 -6.25 -6.48 3.18
CA VAL A 6 -4.93 -6.47 2.53
C VAL A 6 -4.07 -5.35 3.12
N ILE A 7 -2.91 -5.69 3.67
CA ILE A 7 -2.00 -4.73 4.30
C ILE A 7 -0.54 -5.17 4.18
N HIS A 8 0.40 -4.24 3.98
CA HIS A 8 1.82 -4.58 3.76
C HIS A 8 2.59 -5.07 5.00
N GLY A 9 1.99 -5.00 6.18
CA GLY A 9 2.52 -5.52 7.43
C GLY A 9 1.37 -5.79 8.38
N TYR A 10 1.59 -6.68 9.34
CA TYR A 10 0.59 -7.04 10.33
C TYR A 10 1.27 -7.49 11.63
N PRO A 11 0.71 -7.20 12.81
CA PRO A 11 1.25 -7.68 14.07
C PRO A 11 1.26 -9.22 14.17
N PRO A 12 2.18 -9.82 14.93
CA PRO A 12 3.24 -9.17 15.71
C PRO A 12 4.48 -8.81 14.89
N TYR A 13 4.53 -9.17 13.60
CA TYR A 13 5.72 -8.98 12.76
C TYR A 13 5.99 -7.50 12.44
N TYR A 14 4.93 -6.71 12.27
CA TYR A 14 5.01 -5.27 12.01
C TYR A 14 3.90 -4.55 12.77
N SER A 15 4.24 -3.52 13.55
CA SER A 15 3.30 -2.84 14.47
C SER A 15 3.38 -1.32 14.36
N ALA A 16 3.46 -0.78 13.14
CA ALA A 16 3.28 0.65 12.90
C ALA A 16 1.78 1.02 12.81
N GLY A 17 1.48 2.30 12.60
CA GLY A 17 0.12 2.83 12.76
C GLY A 17 -0.93 2.17 11.85
N SER A 18 -0.60 1.90 10.59
CA SER A 18 -1.52 1.23 9.65
C SER A 18 -1.76 -0.24 9.99
N GLU A 19 -0.75 -0.91 10.54
CA GLU A 19 -0.75 -2.32 10.89
C GLU A 19 -1.57 -2.55 12.16
N VAL A 20 -1.36 -1.73 13.20
CA VAL A 20 -2.16 -1.77 14.43
C VAL A 20 -3.62 -1.44 14.13
N TYR A 21 -3.88 -0.38 13.36
CA TYR A 21 -5.24 -0.06 12.93
C TYR A 21 -5.90 -1.23 12.19
N SER A 22 -5.17 -1.86 11.27
CA SER A 22 -5.69 -3.00 10.49
C SER A 22 -5.99 -4.21 11.37
N GLN A 23 -5.19 -4.45 12.41
CA GLN A 23 -5.46 -5.51 13.38
C GLN A 23 -6.72 -5.21 14.22
N THR A 24 -6.81 -4.02 14.83
CA THR A 24 -7.98 -3.62 15.62
C THR A 24 -9.26 -3.70 14.80
N LEU A 25 -9.23 -3.21 13.56
CA LEU A 25 -10.37 -3.30 12.66
C LEU A 25 -10.74 -4.75 12.34
N ALA A 26 -9.75 -5.61 12.07
CA ALA A 26 -10.00 -7.02 11.77
C ALA A 26 -10.63 -7.76 12.96
N HIS A 27 -10.16 -7.49 14.19
CA HIS A 27 -10.72 -8.06 15.42
C HIS A 27 -12.19 -7.68 15.61
N GLU A 28 -12.53 -6.40 15.39
CA GLU A 28 -13.91 -5.95 15.48
C GLU A 28 -14.80 -6.53 14.37
N LEU A 29 -14.30 -6.60 13.13
CA LEU A 29 -15.04 -7.19 12.02
C LEU A 29 -15.30 -8.69 12.23
N ALA A 30 -14.37 -9.41 12.85
CA ALA A 30 -14.46 -10.85 13.11
C ALA A 30 -15.60 -11.22 14.08
N ASN A 31 -16.19 -10.25 14.79
CA ASN A 31 -17.35 -10.49 15.66
C ASN A 31 -18.61 -10.89 14.87
N ASN A 32 -18.74 -10.46 13.61
CA ASN A 32 -19.93 -10.72 12.78
C ASN A 32 -19.59 -11.21 11.37
N ASN A 33 -18.30 -11.39 11.06
CA ASN A 33 -17.82 -11.72 9.72
C ASN A 33 -16.70 -12.76 9.79
N GLU A 34 -16.51 -13.47 8.68
CA GLU A 34 -15.33 -14.29 8.47
C GLU A 34 -14.23 -13.39 7.89
N VAL A 35 -13.10 -13.29 8.56
CA VAL A 35 -12.03 -12.35 8.20
C VAL A 35 -10.74 -13.10 7.92
N GLN A 36 -10.14 -12.79 6.77
CA GLN A 36 -8.77 -13.19 6.47
C GLN A 36 -7.92 -11.96 6.18
N ILE A 37 -6.63 -12.07 6.49
CA ILE A 37 -5.63 -11.04 6.19
C ILE A 37 -4.74 -11.56 5.07
N PHE A 38 -4.44 -10.74 4.06
CA PHE A 38 -3.33 -10.96 3.15
C PHE A 38 -2.24 -9.91 3.43
N THR A 39 -1.07 -10.38 3.85
CA THR A 39 0.01 -9.50 4.26
C THR A 39 1.38 -10.04 3.91
N ARG A 40 2.33 -9.12 3.81
CA ARG A 40 3.72 -9.44 3.59
C ARG A 40 4.38 -9.85 4.90
N HIS A 41 5.24 -10.86 4.80
CA HIS A 41 6.21 -11.24 5.82
C HIS A 41 7.62 -11.11 5.22
N GLU A 42 8.65 -10.88 6.05
CA GLU A 42 10.05 -10.92 5.59
C GLU A 42 10.80 -11.91 6.45
N ASN A 43 11.30 -12.96 5.82
CA ASN A 43 12.15 -13.96 6.43
C ASN A 43 13.23 -14.35 5.42
N SER A 44 14.48 -13.97 5.72
CA SER A 44 15.64 -14.21 4.85
C SER A 44 15.99 -15.70 4.70
N PHE A 45 15.44 -16.58 5.54
CA PHE A 45 15.65 -18.03 5.48
C PHE A 45 14.60 -18.76 4.64
N LEU A 46 13.60 -18.05 4.11
CA LEU A 46 12.57 -18.62 3.25
C LEU A 46 12.78 -18.15 1.80
N PRO A 47 12.37 -18.96 0.80
CA PRO A 47 12.38 -18.53 -0.60
C PRO A 47 11.54 -17.26 -0.83
N ASP A 48 11.90 -16.49 -1.85
CA ASP A 48 11.11 -15.35 -2.30
C ASP A 48 9.70 -15.84 -2.69
N PHE A 49 8.66 -15.09 -2.29
CA PHE A 49 7.24 -15.41 -2.51
C PHE A 49 6.75 -16.71 -1.86
N HIS A 50 7.52 -17.27 -0.92
CA HIS A 50 7.05 -18.37 -0.10
C HIS A 50 5.75 -17.97 0.62
N TYR A 51 4.73 -18.82 0.48
CA TYR A 51 3.40 -18.59 1.02
C TYR A 51 3.16 -19.52 2.21
N THR A 52 2.70 -18.94 3.31
CA THR A 52 2.34 -19.67 4.53
C THR A 52 1.07 -19.10 5.11
N THR A 53 0.36 -19.91 5.89
CA THR A 53 -0.75 -19.44 6.71
C THR A 53 -0.41 -19.50 8.19
N ALA A 54 -1.01 -18.61 8.97
CA ALA A 54 -0.97 -18.60 10.42
C ALA A 54 -2.29 -18.07 10.96
N LEU A 55 -2.60 -18.29 12.23
CA LEU A 55 -3.71 -17.60 12.89
C LEU A 55 -3.17 -16.32 13.55
N ASP A 56 -4.00 -15.28 13.65
CA ASP A 56 -3.67 -14.14 14.50
C ASP A 56 -3.49 -14.63 15.95
N CYS A 57 -2.40 -14.20 16.59
CA CYS A 57 -2.02 -14.65 17.92
C CYS A 57 -2.95 -14.13 19.03
N SER A 58 -3.63 -13.02 18.78
CA SER A 58 -4.57 -12.35 19.68
C SER A 58 -6.03 -12.73 19.38
N ASP A 59 -6.34 -13.19 18.16
CA ASP A 59 -7.67 -13.65 17.78
C ASP A 59 -7.61 -14.80 16.76
N SER A 60 -7.74 -16.03 17.25
CA SER A 60 -7.63 -17.24 16.42
C SER A 60 -8.75 -17.43 15.38
N ARG A 61 -9.77 -16.56 15.36
CA ARG A 61 -10.80 -16.56 14.30
C ARG A 61 -10.25 -16.03 12.97
N ILE A 62 -9.12 -15.32 13.00
CA ILE A 62 -8.58 -14.62 11.84
C ILE A 62 -7.41 -15.41 11.25
N LEU A 63 -7.53 -15.78 9.98
CA LEU A 63 -6.47 -16.43 9.23
C LEU A 63 -5.58 -15.38 8.54
N LEU A 64 -4.27 -15.50 8.76
CA LEU A 64 -3.24 -14.72 8.10
C LEU A 64 -2.69 -15.50 6.91
N ASN A 65 -2.77 -14.89 5.72
CA ASN A 65 -2.13 -15.32 4.49
C ASN A 65 -0.83 -14.52 4.32
N LEU A 66 0.31 -15.14 4.59
CA LEU A 66 1.62 -14.51 4.63
C LEU A 66 2.39 -14.81 3.34
N ILE A 67 2.93 -13.76 2.71
CA ILE A 67 3.84 -13.89 1.56
C ILE A 67 5.23 -13.33 1.89
N ASN A 68 6.27 -14.14 1.73
CA ASN A 68 7.65 -13.73 1.96
C ASN A 68 8.15 -12.81 0.84
N ILE A 69 8.45 -11.54 1.13
CA ILE A 69 8.99 -10.60 0.13
C ILE A 69 10.17 -9.82 0.70
N PRO A 70 11.42 -10.18 0.40
CA PRO A 70 12.59 -9.46 0.91
C PRO A 70 12.64 -8.02 0.43
N THR A 71 12.75 -7.07 1.37
CA THR A 71 12.81 -5.64 1.03
C THR A 71 14.06 -5.33 0.22
N THR A 72 15.19 -5.93 0.57
CA THR A 72 16.49 -5.69 -0.08
C THR A 72 16.48 -5.98 -1.57
N LYS A 73 15.69 -6.96 -2.02
CA LYS A 73 15.57 -7.34 -3.43
C LYS A 73 14.48 -6.58 -4.19
N TYR A 74 13.37 -6.27 -3.52
CA TYR A 74 12.14 -5.82 -4.19
C TYR A 74 11.67 -4.41 -3.79
N ARG A 75 12.47 -3.64 -3.06
CA ARG A 75 12.10 -2.30 -2.53
C ARG A 75 11.45 -1.37 -3.56
N TYR A 76 11.97 -1.34 -4.79
CA TYR A 76 11.48 -0.46 -5.88
C TYR A 76 10.61 -1.17 -6.91
N LYS A 77 10.35 -2.47 -6.72
CA LYS A 77 9.44 -3.22 -7.56
C LYS A 77 8.02 -3.02 -7.02
N PHE A 78 7.22 -2.26 -7.76
CA PHE A 78 5.85 -1.91 -7.34
C PHE A 78 4.74 -2.66 -8.11
N ILE A 79 5.10 -3.43 -9.15
CA ILE A 79 4.24 -4.43 -9.79
C ILE A 79 4.90 -5.78 -9.57
N ASN A 80 4.14 -6.74 -9.04
CA ASN A 80 4.66 -8.06 -8.73
C ASN A 80 3.68 -9.17 -9.10
N GLU A 81 3.97 -9.87 -10.20
CA GLU A 81 3.07 -10.89 -10.74
C GLU A 81 2.94 -12.12 -9.84
N GLU A 82 4.01 -12.54 -9.17
CA GLU A 82 3.94 -13.64 -8.19
C GLU A 82 2.98 -13.28 -7.04
N VAL A 83 3.00 -12.03 -6.58
CA VAL A 83 2.07 -11.53 -5.55
C VAL A 83 0.63 -11.55 -6.10
N ASN A 84 0.42 -11.11 -7.35
CA ASN A 84 -0.90 -11.15 -8.00
C ASN A 84 -1.44 -12.58 -8.08
N ILE A 85 -0.61 -13.56 -8.48
CA ILE A 85 -0.99 -14.98 -8.58
C ILE A 85 -1.38 -15.54 -7.22
N LYS A 86 -0.60 -15.27 -6.16
CA LYS A 86 -0.94 -15.74 -4.81
C LYS A 86 -2.21 -15.08 -4.29
N PHE A 87 -2.37 -13.78 -4.52
CA PHE A 87 -3.57 -13.05 -4.15
C PHE A 87 -4.83 -13.60 -4.83
N LYS A 88 -4.76 -13.86 -6.14
CA LYS A 88 -5.85 -14.49 -6.90
C LYS A 88 -6.21 -15.87 -6.34
N ARG A 89 -5.22 -16.71 -5.99
CA ARG A 89 -5.48 -18.00 -5.34
C ARG A 89 -6.21 -17.86 -3.99
N ILE A 90 -5.88 -16.84 -3.20
CA ILE A 90 -6.59 -16.55 -1.94
C ILE A 90 -8.03 -16.16 -2.25
N ILE A 91 -8.26 -15.27 -3.22
CA ILE A 91 -9.60 -14.89 -3.68
C ILE A 91 -10.39 -16.12 -4.13
N ASP A 92 -9.81 -16.99 -4.94
CA ASP A 92 -10.46 -18.19 -5.48
C ASP A 92 -10.90 -19.15 -4.37
N ASN A 93 -10.08 -19.32 -3.34
CA ASN A 93 -10.38 -20.22 -2.24
C ASN A 93 -11.33 -19.60 -1.21
N PHE A 94 -11.09 -18.34 -0.84
CA PHE A 94 -11.83 -17.67 0.22
C PHE A 94 -13.19 -17.16 -0.27
N GLN A 95 -13.27 -16.69 -1.53
CA GLN A 95 -14.45 -16.05 -2.13
C GLN A 95 -14.94 -14.86 -1.28
N PRO A 96 -14.14 -13.80 -1.11
CA PRO A 96 -14.53 -12.65 -0.29
C PRO A 96 -15.69 -11.87 -0.92
N ASP A 97 -16.64 -11.45 -0.10
CA ASP A 97 -17.70 -10.50 -0.49
C ASP A 97 -17.11 -9.08 -0.61
N LEU A 98 -16.07 -8.78 0.15
CA LEU A 98 -15.42 -7.48 0.24
C LEU A 98 -13.92 -7.63 0.41
N ILE A 99 -13.14 -6.85 -0.36
CA ILE A 99 -11.71 -6.69 -0.16
C ILE A 99 -11.43 -5.30 0.40
N HIS A 100 -10.81 -5.25 1.57
CA HIS A 100 -10.41 -4.00 2.21
C HIS A 100 -8.90 -3.80 2.10
N PHE A 101 -8.47 -2.89 1.24
CA PHE A 101 -7.08 -2.46 1.17
C PHE A 101 -6.76 -1.45 2.28
N GLY A 102 -5.74 -1.73 3.09
CA GLY A 102 -5.14 -0.73 3.97
C GLY A 102 -4.00 -0.02 3.27
N HIS A 103 -2.99 -0.76 2.80
CA HIS A 103 -1.82 -0.17 2.17
C HIS A 103 -1.04 -1.24 1.38
N LEU A 104 -0.49 -0.87 0.23
CA LEU A 104 0.08 -1.80 -0.76
C LEU A 104 1.62 -1.74 -0.90
N ASN A 105 2.32 -1.00 -0.02
CA ASN A 105 3.80 -1.01 0.00
C ASN A 105 4.34 -2.44 -0.06
N HIS A 106 5.44 -2.67 -0.75
CA HIS A 106 6.11 -3.99 -0.81
C HIS A 106 5.27 -5.17 -1.34
N LEU A 107 3.97 -4.99 -1.60
CA LEU A 107 3.10 -5.93 -2.29
C LEU A 107 3.11 -5.59 -3.79
N SER A 108 1.95 -5.63 -4.44
CA SER A 108 1.76 -5.20 -5.83
C SER A 108 0.72 -4.07 -5.89
N ILE A 109 0.99 -3.02 -6.64
CA ILE A 109 0.03 -1.92 -6.87
C ILE A 109 -1.20 -2.40 -7.66
N THR A 110 -1.09 -3.51 -8.40
CA THR A 110 -2.14 -4.02 -9.28
C THR A 110 -3.13 -4.96 -8.57
N LEU A 111 -3.01 -5.19 -7.26
CA LEU A 111 -3.99 -6.04 -6.55
C LEU A 111 -5.44 -5.53 -6.65
N PRO A 112 -5.72 -4.21 -6.60
CA PRO A 112 -7.07 -3.70 -6.88
C PRO A 112 -7.59 -4.05 -8.28
N GLU A 113 -6.72 -4.05 -9.30
CA GLU A 113 -7.10 -4.47 -10.66
C GLU A 113 -7.50 -5.95 -10.69
N VAL A 114 -6.80 -6.81 -9.93
CA VAL A 114 -7.17 -8.22 -9.80
C VAL A 114 -8.57 -8.35 -9.17
N ALA A 115 -8.83 -7.65 -8.06
CA ALA A 115 -10.14 -7.65 -7.41
C ALA A 115 -11.27 -7.15 -8.34
N PHE A 116 -11.01 -6.08 -9.08
CA PHE A 116 -11.94 -5.50 -10.04
C PHE A 116 -12.31 -6.48 -11.16
N LYS A 117 -11.34 -7.22 -11.72
CA LYS A 117 -11.60 -8.23 -12.77
C LYS A 117 -12.47 -9.39 -12.28
N GLU A 118 -12.43 -9.66 -10.98
CA GLU A 118 -13.26 -10.68 -10.32
C GLU A 118 -14.63 -10.13 -9.87
N ASN A 119 -14.93 -8.86 -10.13
CA ASN A 119 -16.17 -8.17 -9.73
C ASN A 119 -16.41 -8.19 -8.21
N ILE A 120 -15.35 -8.13 -7.41
CA ILE A 120 -15.45 -8.10 -5.94
C ILE A 120 -15.48 -6.65 -5.48
N SER A 121 -16.36 -6.32 -4.55
CA SER A 121 -16.42 -4.98 -3.96
C SER A 121 -15.13 -4.64 -3.22
N THR A 122 -14.69 -3.39 -3.34
CA THR A 122 -13.40 -2.92 -2.84
C THR A 122 -13.50 -1.63 -2.05
N ILE A 123 -12.80 -1.59 -0.92
CA ILE A 123 -12.60 -0.36 -0.15
C ILE A 123 -11.12 -0.15 0.13
N PHE A 124 -10.69 1.12 0.21
CA PHE A 124 -9.30 1.47 0.52
C PHE A 124 -9.25 2.49 1.67
N THR A 125 -8.64 2.15 2.82
CA THR A 125 -8.40 3.12 3.89
C THR A 125 -7.09 3.88 3.64
N LEU A 126 -7.18 5.20 3.58
CA LEU A 126 -6.03 6.08 3.40
C LEU A 126 -5.32 6.31 4.73
N HIS A 127 -4.19 5.65 4.93
CA HIS A 127 -3.35 5.85 6.13
C HIS A 127 -2.38 7.03 5.99
N ASP A 128 -1.96 7.34 4.77
CA ASP A 128 -0.97 8.37 4.47
C ASP A 128 -1.08 8.84 3.00
N PHE A 129 -0.04 9.51 2.50
CA PHE A 129 0.00 10.03 1.14
C PHE A 129 0.61 9.03 0.12
N TRP A 130 0.76 7.75 0.43
CA TRP A 130 1.55 6.82 -0.40
C TRP A 130 1.06 6.72 -1.83
N LEU A 131 -0.25 6.73 -2.08
CA LEU A 131 -0.77 6.71 -3.45
C LEU A 131 -0.33 7.94 -4.27
N MET A 132 -0.21 9.11 -3.65
CA MET A 132 0.16 10.38 -4.31
C MET A 132 1.64 10.79 -4.16
N CYS A 133 2.38 10.15 -3.27
CA CYS A 133 3.79 10.42 -3.00
C CYS A 133 4.56 9.09 -2.91
N PRO A 134 5.61 8.85 -3.71
CA PRO A 134 6.38 7.62 -3.65
C PRO A 134 6.99 7.29 -2.28
N ARG A 135 7.19 8.32 -1.43
CA ARG A 135 7.64 8.18 -0.03
C ARG A 135 6.50 8.16 1.00
N GLY A 136 5.28 8.51 0.61
CA GLY A 136 4.08 8.54 1.47
C GLY A 136 3.96 9.67 2.48
N ARG A 137 4.92 10.60 2.55
CA ARG A 137 4.99 11.59 3.66
C ARG A 137 5.09 13.06 3.25
N PHE A 138 5.31 13.37 1.98
CA PHE A 138 5.63 14.74 1.51
C PHE A 138 6.70 15.47 2.34
N ILE A 139 7.75 14.74 2.73
CA ILE A 139 8.96 15.30 3.35
C ILE A 139 10.14 15.00 2.43
N GLN A 140 10.88 16.03 2.03
CA GLN A 140 12.06 15.92 1.19
C GLN A 140 13.19 15.25 1.98
N ARG A 141 13.82 14.25 1.37
CA ARG A 141 14.87 13.44 2.04
C ARG A 141 16.25 14.09 1.91
N ASN A 142 16.52 14.65 0.74
CA ASN A 142 17.83 15.15 0.34
C ASN A 142 17.87 16.68 0.29
N SER A 143 16.93 17.34 0.98
CA SER A 143 16.94 18.79 1.14
C SER A 143 18.07 19.23 2.06
N GLU A 144 18.54 20.46 1.88
CA GLU A 144 19.53 21.08 2.77
C GLU A 144 18.95 21.27 4.18
N ASP A 145 17.69 21.69 4.27
CA ASP A 145 16.98 21.82 5.53
C ASP A 145 16.47 20.45 6.03
N LEU A 146 16.61 20.19 7.32
CA LEU A 146 16.03 19.01 7.97
C LEU A 146 14.49 19.04 7.88
N LEU A 147 13.90 17.91 7.49
CA LEU A 147 12.44 17.71 7.45
C LEU A 147 11.67 18.72 6.59
N ARG A 148 12.31 19.25 5.53
CA ARG A 148 11.65 20.18 4.60
C ARG A 148 10.38 19.59 4.02
N LEU A 149 9.27 20.32 4.18
CA LEU A 149 7.99 19.94 3.60
C LEU A 149 8.04 20.00 2.07
N CYS A 150 7.33 19.08 1.44
CA CYS A 150 7.13 19.04 -0.01
C CYS A 150 5.75 19.60 -0.34
N ASP A 151 5.71 20.50 -1.31
CA ASP A 151 4.52 21.18 -1.84
C ASP A 151 3.70 20.33 -2.82
N GLY A 152 4.14 19.12 -3.16
CA GLY A 152 3.37 18.20 -4.02
C GLY A 152 4.25 17.28 -4.87
N GLN A 153 3.61 16.43 -5.65
CA GLN A 153 4.31 15.47 -6.51
C GLN A 153 4.73 16.13 -7.84
N LYS A 154 6.01 15.96 -8.21
CA LYS A 154 6.56 16.24 -9.54
C LYS A 154 7.70 15.26 -9.80
N ASP A 155 7.74 14.61 -10.96
CA ASP A 155 8.62 13.46 -11.21
C ASP A 155 10.11 13.80 -11.00
N GLN A 156 10.61 14.80 -11.71
CA GLN A 156 12.01 15.26 -11.59
C GLN A 156 12.36 15.75 -10.17
N LYS A 157 11.42 16.44 -9.50
CA LYS A 157 11.61 16.91 -8.11
C LYS A 157 11.73 15.72 -7.16
N CYS A 158 10.92 14.68 -7.34
CA CYS A 158 11.03 13.47 -6.54
C CYS A 158 12.36 12.74 -6.84
N ALA A 159 12.78 12.64 -8.10
CA ALA A 159 14.05 12.03 -8.45
C ALA A 159 15.22 12.69 -7.69
N THR A 160 15.29 14.02 -7.68
CA THR A 160 16.34 14.78 -6.98
C THR A 160 16.17 14.81 -5.46
N GLN A 161 15.00 15.19 -4.95
CA GLN A 161 14.79 15.45 -3.52
C GLN A 161 14.52 14.21 -2.68
N CYS A 162 14.16 13.08 -3.32
CA CYS A 162 13.78 11.85 -2.62
C CYS A 162 14.65 10.64 -2.99
N TYR A 163 15.14 10.57 -4.24
CA TYR A 163 15.82 9.40 -4.81
C TYR A 163 17.29 9.62 -5.18
N LYS A 164 17.83 10.86 -5.10
CA LYS A 164 19.25 11.15 -5.35
C LYS A 164 20.22 10.27 -4.55
N GLY A 165 19.85 9.84 -3.34
CA GLY A 165 20.64 8.90 -2.54
C GLY A 165 20.77 7.49 -3.12
N TYR A 166 20.14 7.19 -4.27
CA TYR A 166 20.28 5.94 -5.02
C TYR A 166 20.98 6.13 -6.37
N PHE A 167 21.53 7.32 -6.62
CA PHE A 167 22.36 7.55 -7.78
C PHE A 167 23.67 6.78 -7.63
N THR A 168 24.34 6.53 -8.74
CA THR A 168 25.62 5.81 -8.78
C THR A 168 26.72 6.56 -8.01
N GLY A 169 26.62 7.89 -7.94
CA GLY A 169 27.62 8.77 -7.34
C GLY A 169 28.69 9.24 -8.32
N ASP A 170 28.64 8.78 -9.58
CA ASP A 170 29.54 9.23 -10.65
C ASP A 170 28.95 10.46 -11.34
N GLU A 171 29.71 11.56 -11.35
CA GLU A 171 29.28 12.83 -11.93
C GLU A 171 29.00 12.73 -13.44
N GLU A 172 29.72 11.85 -14.15
CA GLU A 172 29.50 11.63 -15.59
C GLU A 172 28.12 11.00 -15.86
N PHE A 173 27.57 10.24 -14.91
CA PHE A 173 26.29 9.56 -15.03
C PHE A 173 25.12 10.32 -14.40
N LEU A 174 25.34 11.50 -13.81
CA LEU A 174 24.31 12.27 -13.08
C LEU A 174 23.01 12.45 -13.88
N ASN A 175 23.12 12.80 -15.17
CA ASN A 175 21.96 13.00 -16.03
C ASN A 175 21.22 11.69 -16.33
N SER A 176 21.97 10.59 -16.45
CA SER A 176 21.41 9.25 -16.68
C SER A 176 20.64 8.76 -15.44
N ASP A 177 21.24 8.94 -14.25
CA ASP A 177 20.61 8.64 -12.96
C ASP A 177 19.34 9.46 -12.74
N LEU A 178 19.40 10.77 -13.03
CA LEU A 178 18.24 11.64 -12.93
C LEU A 178 17.10 11.17 -13.84
N ASN A 179 17.40 10.91 -15.12
CA ASN A 179 16.41 10.46 -16.09
C ASN A 179 15.81 9.10 -15.70
N TYR A 180 16.64 8.15 -15.23
CA TYR A 180 16.16 6.85 -14.75
C TYR A 180 15.16 7.00 -13.60
N TRP A 181 15.52 7.76 -12.56
CA TRP A 181 14.67 7.92 -11.39
C TRP A 181 13.43 8.77 -11.67
N GLU A 182 13.51 9.76 -12.56
CA GLU A 182 12.36 10.51 -13.04
C GLU A 182 11.36 9.59 -13.74
N GLN A 183 11.83 8.75 -14.67
CA GLN A 183 10.99 7.76 -15.35
C GLN A 183 10.41 6.71 -14.38
N TRP A 184 11.20 6.26 -13.40
CA TRP A 184 10.71 5.33 -12.38
C TRP A 184 9.57 5.96 -11.58
N VAL A 185 9.73 7.22 -11.14
CA VAL A 185 8.68 7.96 -10.43
C VAL A 185 7.44 8.14 -11.31
N ALA A 186 7.61 8.63 -12.53
CA ALA A 186 6.51 8.84 -13.48
C ALA A 186 5.72 7.55 -13.71
N THR A 187 6.42 6.43 -13.93
CA THR A 187 5.80 5.11 -14.12
C THR A 187 5.03 4.68 -12.87
N ARG A 188 5.64 4.80 -11.70
CA ARG A 188 5.01 4.45 -10.42
C ARG A 188 3.75 5.29 -10.17
N MET A 189 3.80 6.60 -10.42
CA MET A 189 2.68 7.50 -10.24
C MET A 189 1.54 7.22 -11.22
N LYS A 190 1.86 6.89 -12.47
CA LYS A 190 0.87 6.42 -13.45
C LYS A 190 0.14 5.18 -12.96
N GLN A 191 0.83 4.23 -12.34
CA GLN A 191 0.21 3.00 -11.83
C GLN A 191 -0.60 3.25 -10.55
N THR A 192 -0.12 4.04 -9.59
CA THR A 192 -0.94 4.36 -8.42
C THR A 192 -2.19 5.14 -8.78
N LYS A 193 -2.16 5.97 -9.83
CA LYS A 193 -3.34 6.70 -10.27
C LYS A 193 -4.46 5.77 -10.75
N LYS A 194 -4.12 4.66 -11.44
CA LYS A 194 -5.09 3.65 -11.87
C LYS A 194 -5.80 2.94 -10.72
N VAL A 195 -5.21 2.89 -9.53
CA VAL A 195 -5.86 2.32 -8.34
C VAL A 195 -7.22 2.98 -8.09
N VAL A 196 -7.34 4.29 -8.39
CA VAL A 196 -8.59 5.03 -8.23
C VAL A 196 -9.72 4.45 -9.07
N ASP A 197 -9.42 3.87 -10.23
CA ASP A 197 -10.41 3.29 -11.13
C ASP A 197 -10.93 1.94 -10.61
N TYR A 198 -10.12 1.23 -9.82
CA TYR A 198 -10.41 -0.11 -9.32
C TYR A 198 -10.88 -0.17 -7.87
N ILE A 199 -11.01 0.99 -7.21
CA ILE A 199 -11.53 1.10 -5.85
C ILE A 199 -12.94 1.72 -5.90
N ASP A 200 -13.92 1.06 -5.28
CA ASP A 200 -15.29 1.56 -5.18
C ASP A 200 -15.36 2.74 -4.22
N TYR A 201 -14.83 2.56 -3.00
CA TYR A 201 -14.80 3.60 -1.97
C TYR A 201 -13.46 3.74 -1.25
N PHE A 202 -13.09 4.98 -0.97
CA PHE A 202 -11.97 5.36 -0.11
C PHE A 202 -12.47 5.79 1.26
N ILE A 203 -11.84 5.29 2.31
CA ILE A 203 -12.03 5.77 3.68
C ILE A 203 -10.89 6.74 4.00
N ALA A 204 -11.24 7.99 4.31
CA ALA A 204 -10.30 8.98 4.80
C ALA A 204 -10.51 9.22 6.31
N PRO A 205 -9.47 9.11 7.15
CA PRO A 205 -9.56 9.33 8.60
C PRO A 205 -9.64 10.82 8.98
N SER A 206 -9.46 11.73 8.02
CA SER A 206 -9.58 13.16 8.24
C SER A 206 -10.03 13.88 6.99
N LYS A 207 -10.70 15.02 7.19
CA LYS A 207 -11.06 15.95 6.11
C LYS A 207 -9.82 16.44 5.36
N PHE A 208 -8.72 16.72 6.08
CA PHE A 208 -7.46 17.14 5.48
C PHE A 208 -6.92 16.12 4.45
N LEU A 209 -6.92 14.83 4.80
CA LEU A 209 -6.44 13.79 3.88
C LEU A 209 -7.40 13.62 2.69
N MET A 210 -8.71 13.66 2.92
CA MET A 210 -9.71 13.62 1.85
C MET A 210 -9.54 14.79 0.87
N ASP A 211 -9.41 16.01 1.39
CA ASP A 211 -9.24 17.22 0.58
C ASP A 211 -7.96 17.12 -0.26
N LYS A 212 -6.87 16.62 0.32
CA LYS A 212 -5.61 16.36 -0.40
C LYS A 212 -5.76 15.36 -1.52
N PHE A 213 -6.41 14.23 -1.28
CA PHE A 213 -6.63 13.23 -2.34
C PHE A 213 -7.61 13.70 -3.42
N THR A 214 -8.57 14.55 -3.07
CA THR A 214 -9.51 15.14 -4.03
C THR A 214 -8.80 16.17 -4.91
N GLN A 215 -8.05 17.10 -4.31
CA GLN A 215 -7.44 18.23 -5.01
C GLN A 215 -6.14 17.85 -5.74
N ASP A 216 -5.25 17.11 -5.08
CA ASP A 216 -3.88 16.89 -5.59
C ASP A 216 -3.76 15.53 -6.30
N PHE A 217 -4.68 14.59 -6.01
CA PHE A 217 -4.67 13.24 -6.60
C PHE A 217 -5.92 12.92 -7.44
N ASN A 218 -6.85 13.87 -7.61
CA ASN A 218 -8.05 13.75 -8.44
C ASN A 218 -8.89 12.49 -8.14
N VAL A 219 -9.07 12.15 -6.87
CA VAL A 219 -10.05 11.13 -6.46
C VAL A 219 -11.44 11.78 -6.47
N PRO A 220 -12.44 11.21 -7.18
CA PRO A 220 -13.80 11.76 -7.18
C PRO A 220 -14.41 11.81 -5.78
N ILE A 221 -15.04 12.94 -5.43
CA ILE A 221 -15.58 13.15 -4.08
C ILE A 221 -16.65 12.10 -3.70
N ASN A 222 -17.41 11.59 -4.67
CA ASN A 222 -18.43 10.57 -4.48
C ASN A 222 -17.86 9.17 -4.16
N LYS A 223 -16.54 8.97 -4.28
CA LYS A 223 -15.87 7.75 -3.82
C LYS A 223 -15.47 7.81 -2.34
N PHE A 224 -15.67 8.92 -1.63
CA PHE A 224 -15.24 9.01 -0.22
C PHE A 224 -16.34 8.62 0.77
N LEU A 225 -15.93 7.85 1.77
CA LEU A 225 -16.63 7.65 3.03
C LEU A 225 -15.78 8.33 4.12
N ILE A 226 -16.34 9.37 4.78
CA ILE A 226 -15.64 10.05 5.87
C ILE A 226 -15.90 9.27 7.17
N LEU A 227 -14.84 8.75 7.76
CA LEU A 227 -14.87 8.26 9.13
C LEU A 227 -14.24 9.32 10.03
N ILE A 228 -15.05 9.94 10.88
CA ILE A 228 -14.55 10.73 12.01
C ILE A 228 -14.07 9.70 13.03
N MET A 229 -12.76 9.47 13.11
CA MET A 229 -12.19 8.71 14.21
C MET A 229 -12.38 9.55 15.49
N VAL A 230 -13.45 9.27 16.23
CA VAL A 230 -13.53 9.68 17.63
C VAL A 230 -12.52 8.80 18.35
N LEU A 231 -11.42 9.40 18.79
CA LEU A 231 -10.48 8.75 19.70
C LEU A 231 -11.27 8.30 20.93
N ILE A 232 -11.41 6.99 21.11
CA ILE A 232 -11.92 6.37 22.34
C ILE A 232 -10.74 6.20 23.29
#